data_AF-A0A2U0RWL9-F1
#
_entry.id   AF-A0A2U0RWL9-F1
#
_cell.length_a   1.000
_cell.length_b   1.000
_cell.length_c   1.000
_cell.angle_alpha   90.00
_cell.angle_beta   90.00
_cell.angle_gamma   90.00
#
_symmetry.space_group_name_H-M   'P 1'
#
loop_
_entity.id
_entity.type
_entity.pdbx_description
1 polymer ?
#
loop_
_entity_poly.entity_id
_entity_poly.type
_entity_poly.pdbx_seq_one_letter_code
_entity_poly.pdbx_strand_id
1 'polypeptide(L)' 'TTILSTHVLEIADAVCDKVAILYQGTKLAEGTPTELRKESKMSDSSLEDIFLKLTGTNDIKDIVQALGK' A
#
# COMPACT_ATOMS: atom_id res chain seq x y z
N THR A 1 5.38 20.60 -8.46
CA THR A 1 4.90 19.57 -7.52
C THR A 1 3.46 19.26 -7.84
N THR A 2 3.16 17.99 -8.07
CA THR A 2 1.81 17.49 -8.38
C THR A 2 1.41 16.49 -7.31
N ILE A 3 0.12 16.46 -6.95
CA ILE A 3 -0.44 15.47 -6.03
C ILE A 3 -1.39 14.57 -6.82
N LEU A 4 -1.14 13.27 -6.76
CA LEU A 4 -2.03 12.24 -7.29
C LEU A 4 -2.69 11.52 -6.11
N SER A 5 -4.00 11.31 -6.18
CA SER A 5 -4.73 10.44 -5.25
C SER A 5 -5.39 9.35 -6.06
N THR A 6 -5.16 8.10 -5.66
CA THR A 6 -5.74 6.91 -6.27
C THR A 6 -5.88 5.83 -5.20
N HIS A 7 -6.87 4.95 -5.36
CA HIS A 7 -6.98 3.72 -4.58
C HIS A 7 -6.23 2.55 -5.25
N VAL A 8 -5.75 2.74 -6.49
CA VAL A 8 -5.00 1.72 -7.24
C VAL A 8 -3.52 1.90 -6.96
N LEU A 9 -2.98 1.04 -6.09
CA LEU A 9 -1.63 1.17 -5.56
C LEU A 9 -0.53 0.94 -6.61
N GLU A 10 -0.76 0.10 -7.63
CA GLU A 10 0.18 -0.08 -8.75
C GLU A 10 0.39 1.21 -9.55
N ILE A 11 -0.67 2.02 -9.73
CA ILE A 11 -0.55 3.31 -10.42
C ILE A 11 0.25 4.30 -9.56
N ALA A 12 0.02 4.31 -8.25
CA ALA A 12 0.79 5.15 -7.33
C ALA A 12 2.28 4.78 -7.33
N ASP A 13 2.61 3.49 -7.35
CA ASP A 13 3.98 2.99 -7.42
C ASP A 13 4.67 3.38 -8.75
N ALA A 14 3.95 3.28 -9.86
CA ALA A 14 4.50 3.53 -11.20
C ALA A 14 4.69 5.02 -11.51
N VAL A 15 3.90 5.91 -10.91
CA VAL A 15 3.82 7.33 -11.29
C VAL A 15 4.44 8.27 -10.25
N CYS A 16 4.44 7.91 -8.96
CA CYS A 16 4.83 8.83 -7.89
C CYS A 16 6.24 8.60 -7.37
N ASP A 17 6.99 9.67 -7.16
CA ASP A 17 8.31 9.63 -6.50
C ASP A 17 8.19 9.30 -4.99
N LYS A 18 7.10 9.77 -4.36
CA LYS A 18 6.75 9.51 -2.96
C LYS A 18 5.27 9.15 -2.86
N VAL A 19 4.97 8.20 -1.98
CA VAL A 19 3.62 7.71 -1.71
C VAL A 19 3.31 7.89 -0.23
N ALA A 20 2.09 8.33 0.09
CA ALA A 20 1.55 8.35 1.44
C ALA A 20 0.32 7.43 1.50
N ILE A 21 0.30 6.54 2.49
CA ILE A 21 -0.83 5.65 2.74
C ILE A 21 -1.74 6.30 3.78
N LEU A 22 -2.99 6.54 3.39
CA LEU A 22 -4.03 7.09 4.26
C LEU A 22 -5.08 6.01 4.57
N TYR A 23 -5.46 5.90 5.83
CA TYR A 23 -6.52 5.02 6.29
C TYR A 23 -7.33 5.69 7.39
N GLN A 24 -8.66 5.73 7.25
CA GLN A 24 -9.57 6.33 8.24
C GLN A 24 -9.16 7.75 8.68
N GLY A 25 -8.74 8.59 7.73
CA GLY A 25 -8.31 9.96 8.01
C GLY A 25 -6.94 10.09 8.69
N THR A 26 -6.22 8.98 8.87
CA THR A 26 -4.88 8.95 9.48
C THR A 26 -3.83 8.53 8.46
N LYS A 27 -2.65 9.16 8.50
CA LYS A 27 -1.49 8.76 7.71
C LYS A 27 -0.80 7.58 8.38
N LEU A 28 -0.80 6.42 7.71
CA LEU A 28 -0.17 5.21 8.23
C LEU A 28 1.31 5.12 7.88
N ALA A 29 1.68 5.54 6.66
CA ALA A 29 3.06 5.53 6.18
C ALA A 29 3.27 6.59 5.10
N GLU A 30 4.51 7.04 4.93
CA GLU A 30 4.91 7.96 3.86
C GLU A 30 6.37 7.78 3.51
N GLY A 31 6.68 7.66 2.22
CA GLY A 31 8.06 7.54 1.75
C GLY A 31 8.12 7.24 0.27
N THR A 32 9.31 6.98 -0.23
CA THR A 32 9.50 6.31 -1.51
C THR A 32 8.99 4.87 -1.42
N PRO A 33 8.60 4.23 -2.54
CA PRO A 33 8.18 2.83 -2.53
C PRO A 33 9.23 1.90 -1.90
N THR A 34 10.52 2.15 -2.13
CA THR A 34 11.63 1.40 -1.54
C THR A 34 11.67 1.53 -0.02
N GLU A 35 11.41 2.72 0.53
CA GLU A 35 11.35 2.95 1.98
C GLU A 35 10.16 2.22 2.59
N LEU A 36 8.98 2.31 1.96
CA LEU A 36 7.77 1.62 2.42
C LEU A 36 7.94 0.09 2.45
N ARG A 37 8.63 -0.49 1.45
CA ARG A 37 8.99 -1.92 1.39
C ARG A 37 9.96 -2.33 2.52
N LYS A 38 10.89 -1.44 2.87
CA LYS A 38 11.82 -1.66 3.98
C LYS A 38 11.12 -1.59 5.34
N GLU A 39 10.22 -0.63 5.53
CA GLU A 39 9.45 -0.47 6.78
C GLU A 39 8.52 -1.66 7.06
N SER A 40 7.96 -2.23 6.00
CA SER A 40 7.08 -3.41 6.08
C SER A 40 7.83 -4.73 6.29
N LYS A 41 9.18 -4.72 6.35
CA LYS A 41 10.04 -5.92 6.43
C LYS A 41 9.75 -6.94 5.32
N MET A 42 9.34 -6.45 4.16
CA MET A 42 8.80 -7.22 3.07
C MET A 42 9.50 -6.78 1.77
N SER A 43 10.70 -7.33 1.56
CA SER A 43 11.65 -6.89 0.54
C SER A 43 11.11 -7.00 -0.90
N ASP A 44 10.24 -7.98 -1.15
CA ASP A 44 9.70 -8.32 -2.48
C ASP A 44 8.18 -8.08 -2.60
N SER A 45 7.57 -7.41 -1.62
CA SER A 45 6.10 -7.28 -1.58
C SER A 45 5.61 -5.99 -2.22
N SER A 46 4.43 -6.06 -2.85
CA SER A 46 3.79 -4.94 -3.52
C SER A 46 3.33 -3.86 -2.53
N LEU A 47 3.06 -2.63 -3.01
CA LEU A 47 2.42 -1.61 -2.17
C LEU A 47 1.07 -2.07 -1.60
N GLU A 48 0.38 -2.97 -2.30
CA GLU A 48 -0.87 -3.59 -1.82
C GLU A 48 -0.64 -4.49 -0.60
N ASP A 49 0.39 -5.32 -0.62
CA ASP A 49 0.74 -6.15 0.52
C ASP A 49 1.07 -5.31 1.76
N ILE A 50 1.77 -4.19 1.55
CA ILE A 50 2.12 -3.23 2.59
C ILE A 50 0.88 -2.57 3.14
N PHE A 51 -0.03 -2.12 2.27
CA PHE A 51 -1.31 -1.53 2.67
C PHE A 51 -2.14 -2.50 3.52
N LEU A 52 -2.29 -3.75 3.07
CA LEU A 52 -3.03 -4.78 3.79
C LEU A 52 -2.40 -5.09 5.14
N LYS A 53 -1.07 -5.10 5.21
CA LYS A 53 -0.33 -5.29 6.46
C LYS A 53 -0.55 -4.14 7.44
N LEU A 54 -0.48 -2.90 6.96
CA LEU A 54 -0.61 -1.68 7.78
C LEU A 54 -2.04 -1.45 8.26
N THR A 55 -3.04 -1.81 7.46
CA THR A 55 -4.46 -1.66 7.82
C THR A 55 -4.99 -2.82 8.66
N GLY A 56 -4.16 -3.83 8.95
CA GLY A 56 -4.56 -5.01 9.73
C GLY A 56 -5.58 -5.90 9.02
N THR A 57 -5.81 -5.70 7.72
CA THR A 57 -6.71 -6.51 6.91
C THR A 57 -6.05 -7.81 6.43
N ASN A 58 -5.00 -8.27 7.10
CA ASN A 58 -4.39 -9.58 6.88
C ASN A 58 -5.43 -10.72 6.95
N ASP A 59 -6.45 -10.60 7.81
CA ASP A 59 -7.55 -11.57 7.90
C ASP A 59 -8.53 -11.50 6.71
N ILE A 60 -8.54 -10.40 5.95
CA ILE A 60 -9.41 -10.21 4.79
C ILE A 60 -8.73 -10.70 3.50
N LYS A 61 -7.40 -10.87 3.47
CA LYS A 61 -6.68 -11.45 2.31
C LYS A 61 -7.27 -12.80 1.89
N ASP A 62 -7.53 -13.67 2.85
CA ASP A 62 -8.09 -15.01 2.59
C ASP A 62 -9.50 -14.91 2.00
N ILE A 63 -10.28 -13.90 2.39
CA ILE A 63 -11.65 -13.67 1.92
C ILE A 63 -11.64 -13.06 0.51
N VAL A 64 -10.78 -12.07 0.23
CA VAL A 64 -10.65 -11.47 -1.11
C VAL A 64 -10.16 -12.51 -2.12
N GLN A 65 -9.21 -13.36 -1.73
CA GLN A 65 -8.73 -14.45 -2.58
C GLN A 65 -9.81 -15.50 -2.85
N ALA A 66 -10.69 -15.76 -1.88
CA ALA A 66 -11.82 -16.68 -2.06
C ALA A 66 -12.93 -16.12 -2.98
N LEU A 67 -13.10 -14.79 -3.03
CA LEU A 67 -14.08 -14.11 -3.88
C LEU A 67 -13.58 -13.80 -5.30
N GLY A 68 -12.27 -13.90 -5.54
CA GLY A 68 -11.64 -13.71 -6.85
C GLY A 68 -11.65 -14.93 -7.77
N LYS A 69 -12.45 -15.96 -7.47
CA LYS A 69 -12.66 -17.16 -8.30
C LYS A 69 -14.06 -17.21 -8.89
#